data_AF-A0A0F9AZ98-F1
#
_entry.id   AF-A0A0F9AZ98-F1
#
_cell.length_a   1.000
_cell.length_b   1.000
_cell.length_c   1.000
_cell.angle_alpha   90.00
_cell.angle_beta   90.00
_cell.angle_gamma   90.00
#
_symmetry.space_group_name_H-M   'P 1'
#
loop_
_entity.id
_entity.type
_entity.pdbx_description
1 polymer ?
#
loop_
_entity_poly.entity_id
_entity_poly.type
_entity_poly.pdbx_seq_one_letter_code
_entity_poly.pdbx_strand_id
1 'polypeptide(L)'
;VLLRMQDGTYAFAAKRDGEAMTADEFDQLPVDQQEQTEDAIATLHEDLQHTLLELREWERDNQTKVTALNDEVATEVISRQINKLKSAYPKNERLQRYFEAMQKDLLNNIDAFVKPEDESDETTTHTIDNPLLKRYQVNLIVNNADALGAPMVYDNFPSHQSLLGSVENMAMMGALITDFSLIKAGAIHRANGGYLILDAEQLLMQPYSWEGLKRALHSKEVRFDSVEQMYSLVTTVSLEPEPIPLDLKVILLGNRHLYYELYEHDPEFAELFKVVADFEDLQRLHEGERGRLVPFNLEGDHRPAASHLPLG
;
A
#
# COMPACT_ATOMS: atom_id res chain seq x y z
N VAL A 1 -8.34 60.85 9.63
CA VAL A 1 -9.17 59.65 9.91
C VAL A 1 -8.67 58.51 9.04
N LEU A 2 -8.58 57.28 9.57
CA LEU A 2 -8.23 56.10 8.79
C LEU A 2 -9.49 55.50 8.14
N LEU A 3 -9.44 55.25 6.84
CA LEU A 3 -10.53 54.68 6.05
C LEU A 3 -10.09 53.33 5.48
N ARG A 4 -10.99 52.34 5.52
CA ARG A 4 -10.82 51.06 4.83
C ARG A 4 -11.59 51.11 3.51
N MET A 5 -10.88 51.00 2.39
CA MET A 5 -11.43 51.00 1.04
C MET A 5 -12.07 49.63 0.71
N GLN A 6 -12.93 49.61 -0.32
CA GLN A 6 -13.64 48.38 -0.74
C GLN A 6 -12.72 47.28 -1.28
N ASP A 7 -11.54 47.66 -1.77
CA ASP A 7 -10.49 46.74 -2.22
C ASP A 7 -9.64 46.18 -1.07
N GLY A 8 -9.95 46.53 0.17
CA GLY A 8 -9.22 46.12 1.36
C GLY A 8 -7.99 46.97 1.69
N THR A 9 -7.72 48.04 0.94
CA THR A 9 -6.63 48.99 1.23
C THR A 9 -7.03 50.00 2.31
N TYR A 10 -6.02 50.67 2.88
CA TYR A 10 -6.18 51.67 3.93
C TYR A 10 -5.72 53.04 3.44
N ALA A 11 -6.48 54.10 3.75
CA ALA A 11 -6.14 55.47 3.39
C ALA A 11 -6.40 56.44 4.56
N PHE A 12 -5.62 57.52 4.62
CA PHE A 12 -5.85 58.61 5.56
C PHE A 12 -6.55 59.76 4.85
N ALA A 13 -7.55 60.34 5.51
CA ALA A 13 -8.23 61.57 5.08
C ALA A 13 -8.16 62.65 6.17
N ALA A 14 -8.14 63.92 5.76
CA ALA A 14 -8.24 65.07 6.67
C ALA A 14 -9.53 65.01 7.49
N LYS A 15 -9.51 65.58 8.70
CA LYS A 15 -10.62 65.48 9.67
C LYS A 15 -11.15 66.87 10.04
N ARG A 16 -12.48 67.02 10.06
CA ARG A 16 -13.16 68.18 10.66
C ARG A 16 -14.32 67.69 11.52
N ASP A 17 -14.43 68.21 12.75
CA ASP A 17 -15.51 67.92 13.70
C ASP A 17 -15.80 66.44 14.03
N GLY A 18 -14.90 65.50 13.69
CA GLY A 18 -15.15 64.07 13.90
C GLY A 18 -15.06 63.25 12.63
N GLU A 19 -15.35 63.86 11.49
CA GLU A 19 -15.61 63.19 10.22
C GLU A 19 -14.53 63.47 9.18
N ALA A 20 -14.47 62.64 8.15
CA ALA A 20 -13.55 62.83 7.03
C ALA A 20 -14.01 64.03 6.19
N MET A 21 -13.08 64.94 5.91
CA MET A 21 -13.35 66.11 5.07
C MET A 21 -13.52 65.68 3.61
N THR A 22 -14.39 66.39 2.89
CA THR A 22 -14.47 66.31 1.42
C THR A 22 -13.35 67.13 0.77
N ALA A 23 -13.06 66.87 -0.51
CA ALA A 23 -12.03 67.61 -1.26
C ALA A 23 -12.31 69.13 -1.27
N ASP A 24 -13.57 69.52 -1.48
CA ASP A 24 -13.98 70.93 -1.51
C ASP A 24 -13.81 71.64 -0.16
N GLU A 25 -13.96 70.93 0.95
CA GLU A 25 -13.74 71.47 2.31
C GLU A 25 -12.26 71.61 2.64
N PHE A 26 -11.42 70.73 2.08
CA PHE A 26 -9.97 70.79 2.23
C PHE A 26 -9.38 71.95 1.43
N ASP A 27 -9.85 72.16 0.19
CA ASP A 27 -9.42 73.25 -0.70
C ASP A 27 -9.74 74.65 -0.16
N GLN A 28 -10.72 74.76 0.75
CA GLN A 28 -11.09 76.01 1.42
C GLN A 28 -10.21 76.34 2.63
N LEU A 29 -9.32 75.44 3.06
CA LEU A 29 -8.37 75.72 4.13
C LEU A 29 -7.27 76.70 3.68
N PRO A 30 -6.67 77.46 4.61
CA PRO A 30 -5.45 78.21 4.32
C PRO A 30 -4.35 77.29 3.80
N VAL A 31 -3.53 77.76 2.85
CA VAL A 31 -2.43 76.99 2.24
C VAL A 31 -1.49 76.40 3.31
N ASP A 32 -1.14 77.18 4.35
CA ASP A 32 -0.31 76.71 5.46
C ASP A 32 -0.93 75.51 6.22
N GLN A 33 -2.27 75.44 6.31
CA GLN A 33 -2.98 74.33 6.95
C GLN A 33 -3.14 73.13 6.02
N GLN A 34 -3.25 73.36 4.71
CA GLN A 34 -3.22 72.30 3.70
C GLN A 34 -1.87 71.59 3.72
N GLU A 35 -0.76 72.35 3.62
CA GLU A 35 0.61 71.80 3.68
C GLU A 35 0.84 71.00 4.97
N GLN A 36 0.48 71.55 6.14
CA GLN A 36 0.61 70.84 7.42
C GLN A 36 -0.21 69.55 7.47
N THR A 37 -1.39 69.54 6.86
CA THR A 37 -2.26 68.35 6.87
C THR A 37 -1.77 67.31 5.87
N GLU A 38 -1.26 67.72 4.71
CA GLU A 38 -0.63 66.83 3.72
C GLU A 38 0.62 66.17 4.29
N ASP A 39 1.50 66.93 4.94
CA ASP A 39 2.70 66.40 5.63
C ASP A 39 2.33 65.40 6.72
N ALA A 40 1.28 65.69 7.51
CA ALA A 40 0.78 64.78 8.54
C ALA A 40 0.19 63.50 7.94
N ILE A 41 -0.55 63.59 6.83
CA ILE A 41 -1.08 62.44 6.10
C ILE A 41 0.05 61.60 5.52
N ALA A 42 1.08 62.23 4.94
CA ALA A 42 2.25 61.54 4.39
C ALA A 42 3.00 60.77 5.47
N THR A 43 3.26 61.41 6.63
CA THR A 43 3.91 60.78 7.79
C THR A 43 3.10 59.59 8.30
N LEU A 44 1.78 59.75 8.48
CA LEU A 44 0.90 58.67 8.92
C LEU A 44 0.84 57.51 7.90
N HIS A 45 0.90 57.81 6.61
CA HIS A 45 0.92 56.80 5.56
C HIS A 45 2.23 55.98 5.60
N GLU A 46 3.37 56.62 5.81
CA GLU A 46 4.66 55.96 5.99
C GLU A 46 4.65 55.05 7.24
N ASP A 47 4.16 55.56 8.38
CA ASP A 47 4.02 54.79 9.62
C ASP A 47 3.10 53.57 9.44
N LEU A 48 1.98 53.73 8.73
CA LEU A 48 1.04 52.65 8.44
C LEU A 48 1.67 51.61 7.52
N GLN A 49 2.40 52.02 6.48
CA GLN A 49 3.11 51.10 5.59
C GLN A 49 4.14 50.28 6.37
N HIS A 50 4.92 50.92 7.26
CA HIS A 50 5.86 50.23 8.13
C HIS A 50 5.15 49.22 9.04
N THR A 51 4.08 49.64 9.71
CA THR A 51 3.30 48.77 10.62
C THR A 51 2.67 47.58 9.88
N LEU A 52 2.18 47.76 8.65
CA LEU A 52 1.61 46.68 7.83
C LEU A 52 2.68 45.68 7.37
N LEU A 53 3.90 46.14 7.10
CA LEU A 53 5.04 45.26 6.81
C LEU A 53 5.40 44.43 8.04
N GLU A 54 5.54 45.06 9.21
CA GLU A 54 5.81 44.38 10.48
C GLU A 54 4.71 43.35 10.82
N LEU A 55 3.43 43.71 10.61
CA LEU A 55 2.30 42.80 10.85
C LEU A 55 2.39 41.56 9.96
N ARG A 56 2.74 41.71 8.68
CA ARG A 56 2.92 40.58 7.76
C ARG A 56 4.09 39.69 8.15
N GLU A 57 5.18 40.27 8.62
CA GLU A 57 6.31 39.50 9.17
C GLU A 57 5.88 38.72 10.41
N TRP A 58 5.12 39.34 11.32
CA TRP A 58 4.57 38.68 12.49
C TRP A 58 3.59 37.56 12.14
N GLU A 59 2.72 37.75 11.16
CA GLU A 59 1.82 36.71 10.66
C GLU A 59 2.60 35.51 10.11
N ARG A 60 3.66 35.77 9.31
CA ARG A 60 4.52 34.72 8.76
C ARG A 60 5.28 33.98 9.86
N ASP A 61 5.83 34.69 10.83
CA ASP A 61 6.55 34.11 11.96
C ASP A 61 5.62 33.29 12.85
N ASN A 62 4.41 33.80 13.11
CA ASN A 62 3.41 33.09 13.87
C ASN A 62 2.97 31.81 13.15
N GLN A 63 2.70 31.87 11.84
CA GLN A 63 2.37 30.70 11.04
C GLN A 63 3.49 29.66 11.09
N THR A 64 4.75 30.09 10.99
CA THR A 64 5.91 29.20 11.08
C THR A 64 5.98 28.52 12.45
N LYS A 65 5.73 29.25 13.53
CA LYS A 65 5.70 28.71 14.91
C LYS A 65 4.55 27.72 15.09
N VAL A 66 3.37 28.01 14.54
CA VAL A 66 2.21 27.10 14.58
C VAL A 66 2.51 25.81 13.83
N THR A 67 3.06 25.88 12.62
CA THR A 67 3.46 24.69 11.86
C THR A 67 4.52 23.89 12.62
N ALA A 68 5.54 24.54 13.19
CA ALA A 68 6.57 23.85 13.98
C ALA A 68 6.00 23.13 15.22
N LEU A 69 5.05 23.75 15.93
CA LEU A 69 4.36 23.12 17.05
C LEU A 69 3.50 21.93 16.59
N ASN A 70 2.79 22.06 15.48
CA ASN A 70 2.01 20.97 14.90
C ASN A 70 2.91 19.79 14.52
N ASP A 71 4.07 20.05 13.92
CA ASP A 71 5.05 19.02 13.55
C ASP A 71 5.61 18.31 14.79
N GLU A 72 5.91 19.04 15.86
CA GLU A 72 6.40 18.47 17.11
C GLU A 72 5.37 17.53 17.74
N VAL A 73 4.12 18.00 17.87
CA VAL A 73 3.02 17.22 18.44
C VAL A 73 2.70 16.01 17.56
N ALA A 74 2.61 16.19 16.25
CA ALA A 74 2.37 15.11 15.30
C ALA A 74 3.49 14.07 15.37
N THR A 75 4.74 14.51 15.47
CA THR A 75 5.90 13.61 15.64
C THR A 75 5.76 12.75 16.87
N GLU A 76 5.41 13.33 18.01
CA GLU A 76 5.24 12.56 19.25
C GLU A 76 4.11 11.54 19.13
N VAL A 77 2.94 11.97 18.62
CA VAL A 77 1.75 11.14 18.49
C VAL A 77 1.97 9.99 17.50
N ILE A 78 2.47 10.28 16.30
CA ILE A 78 2.74 9.29 15.25
C ILE A 78 3.80 8.30 15.75
N SER A 79 4.92 8.80 16.29
CA SER A 79 6.00 7.95 16.79
C SER A 79 5.50 7.00 17.88
N ARG A 80 4.65 7.48 18.80
CA ARG A 80 4.05 6.65 19.85
C ARG A 80 3.21 5.50 19.28
N GLN A 81 2.40 5.73 18.25
CA GLN A 81 1.58 4.67 17.65
C GLN A 81 2.42 3.70 16.81
N ILE A 82 3.34 4.20 16.00
CA ILE A 82 4.24 3.37 15.20
C ILE A 82 5.11 2.48 16.11
N ASN A 83 5.61 3.01 17.23
CA ASN A 83 6.40 2.23 18.17
C ASN A 83 5.63 1.06 18.79
N LYS A 84 4.30 1.18 18.98
CA LYS A 84 3.48 0.02 19.39
C LYS A 84 3.49 -1.08 18.33
N LEU A 85 3.34 -0.72 17.06
CA LEU A 85 3.39 -1.67 15.94
C LEU A 85 4.77 -2.32 15.82
N LYS A 86 5.84 -1.52 15.88
CA LYS A 86 7.22 -2.03 15.89
C LYS A 86 7.47 -3.00 17.05
N SER A 87 6.95 -2.69 18.24
CA SER A 87 7.10 -3.53 19.44
C SER A 87 6.27 -4.82 19.38
N ALA A 88 5.16 -4.83 18.63
CA ALA A 88 4.36 -6.03 18.41
C ALA A 88 5.05 -7.04 17.47
N TYR A 89 5.91 -6.56 16.56
CA TYR A 89 6.59 -7.40 15.55
C TYR A 89 8.12 -7.20 15.53
N PRO A 90 8.84 -7.36 16.66
CA PRO A 90 10.24 -6.92 16.79
C PRO A 90 11.22 -7.73 15.93
N LYS A 91 10.88 -8.98 15.61
CA LYS A 91 11.76 -9.91 14.87
C LYS A 91 11.57 -9.87 13.35
N ASN A 92 10.56 -9.16 12.84
CA ASN A 92 10.25 -9.14 11.40
C ASN A 92 10.84 -7.88 10.75
N GLU A 93 12.03 -8.00 10.15
CA GLU A 93 12.73 -6.87 9.52
C GLU A 93 11.92 -6.19 8.41
N ARG A 94 11.15 -6.96 7.62
CA ARG A 94 10.33 -6.40 6.53
C ARG A 94 9.23 -5.50 7.09
N LEU A 95 8.55 -5.93 8.16
CA LEU A 95 7.56 -5.09 8.84
C LEU A 95 8.19 -3.87 9.52
N GLN A 96 9.39 -4.00 10.11
CA GLN A 96 10.10 -2.85 10.68
C GLN A 96 10.38 -1.78 9.63
N ARG A 97 10.91 -2.18 8.45
CA ARG A 97 11.15 -1.26 7.33
C ARG A 97 9.85 -0.61 6.83
N TYR A 98 8.76 -1.38 6.75
CA TYR A 98 7.46 -0.86 6.37
C TYR A 98 6.94 0.20 7.36
N PHE A 99 7.02 -0.07 8.67
CA PHE A 99 6.62 0.89 9.70
C PHE A 99 7.48 2.15 9.73
N GLU A 100 8.78 2.05 9.42
CA GLU A 100 9.67 3.21 9.25
C GLU A 100 9.30 4.06 8.04
N ALA A 101 9.04 3.41 6.90
CA ALA A 101 8.58 4.09 5.70
C ALA A 101 7.22 4.78 5.94
N MET A 102 6.30 4.10 6.62
CA MET A 102 5.00 4.64 7.03
C MET A 102 5.16 5.86 7.94
N GLN A 103 6.00 5.77 8.98
CA GLN A 103 6.25 6.89 9.89
C GLN A 103 6.79 8.10 9.13
N LYS A 104 7.77 7.89 8.26
CA LYS A 104 8.37 8.95 7.44
C LYS A 104 7.34 9.59 6.50
N ASP A 105 6.51 8.79 5.83
CA ASP A 105 5.47 9.32 4.93
C ASP A 105 4.42 10.12 5.71
N LEU A 106 3.98 9.63 6.87
CA LEU A 106 3.02 10.34 7.72
C LEU A 106 3.57 11.71 8.17
N LEU A 107 4.84 11.78 8.60
CA LEU A 107 5.47 13.03 9.04
C LEU A 107 5.69 14.02 7.89
N ASN A 108 5.95 13.54 6.68
CA ASN A 108 6.11 14.40 5.52
C ASN A 108 4.77 14.93 4.97
N ASN A 109 3.64 14.37 5.41
CA ASN A 109 2.31 14.69 4.89
C ASN A 109 1.31 15.05 6.00
N ILE A 110 1.77 15.64 7.12
CA ILE A 110 0.93 15.98 8.28
C ILE A 110 -0.28 16.84 7.87
N ASP A 111 -0.06 17.84 7.01
CA ASP A 111 -1.11 18.75 6.53
C ASP A 111 -2.27 18.01 5.84
N ALA A 112 -2.02 16.85 5.23
CA ALA A 112 -3.06 16.06 4.59
C ALA A 112 -4.03 15.41 5.62
N PHE A 113 -3.60 15.26 6.88
CA PHE A 113 -4.38 14.71 7.98
C PHE A 113 -4.96 15.78 8.90
N VAL A 114 -4.31 16.94 8.98
CA VAL A 114 -4.76 18.11 9.75
C VAL A 114 -5.62 18.99 8.85
N LYS A 115 -6.77 18.48 8.39
CA LYS A 115 -7.74 19.32 7.68
C LYS A 115 -8.43 20.28 8.67
N PRO A 116 -8.57 21.58 8.36
CA PRO A 116 -9.41 22.47 9.14
C PRO A 116 -10.89 22.07 9.04
N GLU A 117 -11.63 22.19 10.14
CA GLU A 117 -13.04 21.77 10.27
C GLU A 117 -13.99 22.45 9.25
N ASP A 118 -13.59 23.54 8.60
CA ASP A 118 -14.44 24.34 7.71
C ASP A 118 -14.69 23.75 6.31
N GLU A 119 -13.99 22.66 5.92
CA GLU A 119 -14.31 21.89 4.70
C GLU A 119 -15.05 20.58 5.03
N SER A 120 -15.89 20.57 6.07
CA SER A 120 -16.81 19.47 6.32
C SER A 120 -18.00 19.53 5.35
N ASP A 121 -17.78 19.16 4.09
CA ASP A 121 -18.81 18.41 3.39
C ASP A 121 -18.99 17.11 4.18
N GLU A 122 -20.04 17.06 5.01
CA GLU A 122 -20.43 15.94 5.89
C GLU A 122 -20.66 14.60 5.15
N THR A 123 -20.39 14.54 3.84
CA THR A 123 -20.43 13.35 3.00
C THR A 123 -19.07 12.66 2.83
N THR A 124 -17.95 13.26 3.26
CA THR A 124 -16.64 12.59 3.27
C THR A 124 -16.50 11.72 4.52
N THR A 125 -17.42 10.77 4.61
CA THR A 125 -17.47 9.64 5.54
C THR A 125 -16.06 9.20 5.95
N HIS A 126 -15.86 8.90 7.23
CA HIS A 126 -14.76 8.08 7.74
C HIS A 126 -14.87 6.64 7.18
N THR A 127 -14.91 6.50 5.86
CA THR A 127 -14.90 5.24 5.14
C THR A 127 -13.46 4.82 4.89
N ILE A 128 -13.28 3.51 4.85
CA ILE A 128 -12.05 2.80 4.50
C ILE A 128 -11.54 3.20 3.08
N ASP A 129 -12.33 3.97 2.34
CA ASP A 129 -12.08 4.44 0.97
C ASP A 129 -11.33 5.77 0.88
N ASN A 130 -10.91 6.40 1.99
CA ASN A 130 -10.03 7.57 1.91
C ASN A 130 -8.70 7.18 1.23
N PRO A 131 -8.35 7.76 0.06
CA PRO A 131 -7.12 7.41 -0.66
C PRO A 131 -5.84 7.60 0.18
N LEU A 132 -5.87 8.55 1.14
CA LEU A 132 -4.76 8.78 2.07
C LEU A 132 -4.59 7.63 3.06
N LEU A 133 -5.67 6.99 3.51
CA LEU A 133 -5.60 5.86 4.43
C LEU A 133 -5.27 4.56 3.68
N LYS A 134 -5.76 4.43 2.44
CA LYS A 134 -5.56 3.23 1.62
C LYS A 134 -4.08 2.90 1.38
N ARG A 135 -3.20 3.90 1.23
CA ARG A 135 -1.74 3.67 1.01
C ARG A 135 -1.04 2.91 2.15
N TYR A 136 -1.63 2.90 3.35
CA TYR A 136 -1.07 2.26 4.54
C TYR A 136 -1.75 0.92 4.90
N GLN A 137 -2.69 0.46 4.07
CA GLN A 137 -3.33 -0.83 4.30
C GLN A 137 -2.40 -1.97 3.87
N VAL A 138 -2.63 -3.14 4.45
CA VAL A 138 -1.93 -4.38 4.12
C VAL A 138 -2.92 -5.32 3.45
N ASN A 139 -2.59 -5.80 2.25
CA ASN A 139 -3.38 -6.81 1.58
C ASN A 139 -2.97 -8.22 2.04
N LEU A 140 -3.78 -8.85 2.89
CA LEU A 140 -3.57 -10.22 3.34
C LEU A 140 -4.09 -11.20 2.27
N ILE A 141 -3.19 -11.69 1.41
CA ILE A 141 -3.56 -12.56 0.28
C ILE A 141 -3.70 -14.05 0.67
N VAL A 142 -3.08 -14.49 1.76
CA VAL A 142 -3.17 -15.86 2.29
C VAL A 142 -3.21 -15.80 3.81
N ASN A 143 -4.16 -16.52 4.42
CA ASN A 143 -4.27 -16.66 5.87
C ASN A 143 -4.25 -18.15 6.27
N ASN A 144 -3.21 -18.54 7.01
CA ASN A 144 -3.03 -19.89 7.53
C ASN A 144 -3.06 -19.93 9.08
N ALA A 145 -3.63 -18.93 9.74
CA ALA A 145 -3.62 -18.81 11.21
C ALA A 145 -4.26 -20.02 11.92
N ASP A 146 -5.30 -20.60 11.33
CA ASP A 146 -6.04 -21.73 11.90
C ASP A 146 -5.58 -23.10 11.34
N ALA A 147 -4.52 -23.13 10.52
CA ALA A 147 -4.02 -24.37 9.92
C ALA A 147 -3.30 -25.24 10.97
N LEU A 148 -3.71 -26.50 11.08
CA LEU A 148 -3.14 -27.48 12.03
C LEU A 148 -1.83 -28.13 11.55
N GLY A 149 -1.45 -27.91 10.29
CA GLY A 149 -0.29 -28.53 9.67
C GLY A 149 0.14 -27.80 8.40
N ALA A 150 1.03 -28.42 7.63
CA ALA A 150 1.48 -27.86 6.35
C ALA A 150 0.29 -27.66 5.39
N PRO A 151 0.21 -26.52 4.68
CA PRO A 151 -0.89 -26.26 3.76
C PRO A 151 -0.91 -27.30 2.64
N MET A 152 -2.10 -27.78 2.30
CA MET A 152 -2.31 -28.72 1.20
C MET A 152 -3.41 -28.18 0.30
N VAL A 153 -3.06 -27.86 -0.95
CA VAL A 153 -3.99 -27.32 -1.94
C VAL A 153 -4.10 -28.32 -3.08
N TYR A 154 -5.33 -28.70 -3.43
CA TYR A 154 -5.63 -29.43 -4.66
C TYR A 154 -6.24 -28.45 -5.65
N ASP A 155 -5.64 -28.35 -6.84
CA ASP A 155 -6.14 -27.53 -7.93
C ASP A 155 -6.37 -28.41 -9.17
N ASN A 156 -7.64 -28.55 -9.54
CA ASN A 156 -8.09 -29.38 -10.65
C ASN A 156 -8.25 -28.61 -11.96
N PHE A 157 -8.08 -27.28 -11.96
CA PHE A 157 -8.11 -26.46 -13.17
C PHE A 157 -7.10 -25.32 -13.03
N PRO A 158 -5.79 -25.63 -13.01
CA PRO A 158 -4.75 -24.67 -12.65
C PRO A 158 -4.42 -23.76 -13.85
N SER A 159 -5.30 -22.80 -14.13
CA SER A 159 -5.02 -21.72 -15.07
C SER A 159 -3.86 -20.86 -14.58
N HIS A 160 -3.17 -20.15 -15.49
CA HIS A 160 -1.99 -19.36 -15.14
C HIS A 160 -2.24 -18.41 -13.96
N GLN A 161 -3.35 -17.66 -13.99
CA GLN A 161 -3.74 -16.74 -12.92
C GLN A 161 -4.18 -17.47 -11.64
N SER A 162 -4.92 -18.57 -11.74
CA SER A 162 -5.35 -19.33 -10.56
C SER A 162 -4.19 -20.04 -9.86
N LEU A 163 -3.15 -20.41 -10.61
CA LEU A 163 -1.96 -21.11 -10.14
C LEU A 163 -0.93 -20.15 -9.55
N LEU A 164 -0.50 -19.16 -10.34
CA LEU A 164 0.54 -18.20 -9.97
C LEU A 164 0.00 -16.96 -9.25
N GLY A 165 -1.30 -16.69 -9.30
CA GLY A 165 -1.87 -15.43 -8.83
C GLY A 165 -1.88 -14.36 -9.92
N SER A 166 -2.50 -13.22 -9.63
CA SER A 166 -2.64 -12.12 -10.58
C SER A 166 -2.66 -10.76 -9.89
N VAL A 167 -2.29 -9.72 -10.65
CA VAL A 167 -2.59 -8.33 -10.34
C VAL A 167 -3.78 -7.93 -11.19
N GLU A 168 -4.95 -7.76 -10.57
CA GLU A 168 -6.17 -7.40 -11.29
C GLU A 168 -6.22 -5.89 -11.60
N ASN A 169 -7.05 -5.55 -12.59
CA ASN A 169 -7.37 -4.18 -12.96
C ASN A 169 -8.87 -3.94 -12.76
N MET A 170 -9.23 -2.77 -12.24
CA MET A 170 -10.62 -2.32 -12.17
C MET A 170 -10.87 -1.16 -13.14
N ALA A 171 -12.03 -1.17 -13.80
CA ALA A 171 -12.44 -0.07 -14.65
C ALA A 171 -13.10 1.03 -13.81
N MET A 172 -12.52 2.23 -13.82
CA MET A 172 -13.06 3.40 -13.14
C MET A 172 -13.00 4.58 -14.11
N MET A 173 -14.16 5.18 -14.40
CA MET A 173 -14.32 6.32 -15.32
C MET A 173 -13.67 6.08 -16.70
N GLY A 174 -13.77 4.86 -17.23
CA GLY A 174 -13.22 4.50 -18.55
C GLY A 174 -11.70 4.27 -18.57
N ALA A 175 -11.00 4.42 -17.45
CA ALA A 175 -9.61 4.03 -17.28
C ALA A 175 -9.50 2.73 -16.50
N LEU A 176 -8.51 1.91 -16.82
CA LEU A 176 -8.12 0.75 -16.01
C LEU A 176 -7.14 1.22 -14.93
N ILE A 177 -7.48 0.95 -13.67
CA ILE A 177 -6.67 1.29 -12.50
C ILE A 177 -6.30 0.00 -11.77
N THR A 178 -5.08 -0.05 -11.25
CA THR A 178 -4.62 -1.13 -10.37
C THR A 178 -4.03 -0.58 -9.07
N ASP A 179 -4.14 -1.35 -8.00
CA ASP A 179 -3.52 -1.06 -6.71
C ASP A 179 -3.18 -2.36 -5.97
N PHE A 180 -2.42 -2.29 -4.89
CA PHE A 180 -1.93 -3.46 -4.16
C PHE A 180 -3.05 -4.33 -3.56
N SER A 181 -4.27 -3.81 -3.39
CA SER A 181 -5.44 -4.56 -2.90
C SER A 181 -6.04 -5.48 -3.98
N LEU A 182 -5.71 -5.23 -5.25
CA LEU A 182 -6.11 -6.06 -6.39
C LEU A 182 -5.12 -7.19 -6.69
N ILE A 183 -4.11 -7.39 -5.83
CA ILE A 183 -3.25 -8.58 -5.87
C ILE A 183 -4.02 -9.77 -5.32
N LYS A 184 -4.13 -10.84 -6.11
CA LYS A 184 -4.83 -12.09 -5.76
C LYS A 184 -3.86 -13.27 -5.70
N ALA A 185 -3.89 -13.99 -4.58
CA ALA A 185 -3.09 -15.20 -4.41
C ALA A 185 -3.58 -16.35 -5.32
N GLY A 186 -2.62 -16.98 -5.99
CA GLY A 186 -2.81 -18.27 -6.67
C GLY A 186 -2.69 -19.49 -5.75
N ALA A 187 -2.84 -20.68 -6.33
CA ALA A 187 -2.71 -21.95 -5.63
C ALA A 187 -1.29 -22.17 -5.08
N ILE A 188 -0.25 -21.74 -5.80
CA ILE A 188 1.15 -21.78 -5.34
C ILE A 188 1.33 -20.97 -4.07
N HIS A 189 0.75 -19.76 -4.01
CA HIS A 189 0.80 -18.91 -2.83
C HIS A 189 0.13 -19.56 -1.61
N ARG A 190 -1.06 -20.15 -1.82
CA ARG A 190 -1.81 -20.84 -0.75
C ARG A 190 -1.11 -22.10 -0.25
N ALA A 191 -0.41 -22.81 -1.13
CA ALA A 191 0.30 -24.04 -0.82
C ALA A 191 1.73 -23.83 -0.30
N ASN A 192 2.26 -22.60 -0.34
CA ASN A 192 3.63 -22.30 0.04
C ASN A 192 3.91 -22.71 1.51
N GLY A 193 5.01 -23.41 1.74
CA GLY A 193 5.34 -24.11 2.99
C GLY A 193 4.76 -25.52 3.12
N GLY A 194 4.15 -26.06 2.05
CA GLY A 194 3.46 -27.35 2.09
C GLY A 194 3.37 -28.06 0.73
N TYR A 195 2.17 -28.48 0.34
CA TYR A 195 1.92 -29.37 -0.79
C TYR A 195 0.89 -28.79 -1.77
N LEU A 196 1.22 -28.83 -3.05
CA LEU A 196 0.31 -28.51 -4.15
C LEU A 196 0.08 -29.77 -5.00
N ILE A 197 -1.17 -30.19 -5.10
CA ILE A 197 -1.59 -31.35 -5.89
C ILE A 197 -2.29 -30.83 -7.15
N LEU A 198 -1.79 -31.22 -8.32
CA LEU A 198 -2.32 -30.77 -9.62
C LEU A 198 -2.65 -31.97 -10.50
N ASP A 199 -3.69 -31.82 -11.32
CA ASP A 199 -3.91 -32.71 -12.45
C ASP A 199 -2.99 -32.29 -13.61
N ALA A 200 -2.12 -33.20 -14.05
CA ALA A 200 -1.12 -32.92 -15.08
C ALA A 200 -1.74 -32.68 -16.46
N GLU A 201 -2.80 -33.41 -16.82
CA GLU A 201 -3.48 -33.23 -18.10
C GLU A 201 -4.13 -31.84 -18.15
N GLN A 202 -4.85 -31.48 -17.08
CA GLN A 202 -5.46 -30.15 -16.98
C GLN A 202 -4.42 -29.04 -17.01
N LEU A 203 -3.31 -29.20 -16.29
CA LEU A 203 -2.22 -28.22 -16.25
C LEU A 203 -1.60 -27.96 -17.62
N LEU A 204 -1.40 -29.00 -18.43
CA LEU A 204 -0.83 -28.88 -19.78
C LEU A 204 -1.82 -28.29 -20.79
N MET A 205 -3.13 -28.49 -20.56
CA MET A 205 -4.17 -27.85 -21.37
C MET A 205 -4.28 -26.34 -21.13
N GLN A 206 -3.82 -25.84 -19.97
CA GLN A 206 -3.86 -24.42 -19.66
C GLN A 206 -2.65 -23.67 -20.26
N PRO A 207 -2.86 -22.65 -21.12
CA PRO A 207 -1.77 -21.87 -21.67
C PRO A 207 -0.84 -21.31 -20.59
N TYR A 208 0.47 -21.46 -20.80
CA TYR A 208 1.55 -20.93 -19.94
C TYR A 208 1.59 -21.42 -18.49
N SER A 209 0.65 -22.25 -18.05
CA SER A 209 0.57 -22.67 -16.64
C SER A 209 1.69 -23.65 -16.29
N TRP A 210 2.01 -24.56 -17.22
CA TRP A 210 3.16 -25.46 -17.11
C TRP A 210 4.49 -24.72 -17.01
N GLU A 211 4.75 -23.81 -17.96
CA GLU A 211 5.99 -23.01 -17.97
C GLU A 211 6.11 -22.09 -16.75
N GLY A 212 4.98 -21.50 -16.32
CA GLY A 212 4.90 -20.69 -15.12
C GLY A 212 5.25 -21.48 -13.86
N LEU A 213 4.73 -22.71 -13.74
CA LEU A 213 5.06 -23.62 -12.64
C LEU A 213 6.55 -23.98 -12.66
N LYS A 214 7.09 -24.41 -13.80
CA LYS A 214 8.51 -24.78 -13.93
C LYS A 214 9.42 -23.63 -13.56
N ARG A 215 9.13 -22.42 -14.06
CA ARG A 215 9.88 -21.21 -13.71
C ARG A 215 9.89 -20.97 -12.21
N ALA A 216 8.72 -21.02 -11.56
CA ALA A 216 8.60 -20.79 -10.12
C ALA A 216 9.36 -21.84 -9.29
N LEU A 217 9.31 -23.12 -9.69
CA LEU A 217 10.02 -24.20 -9.02
C LEU A 217 11.54 -24.09 -9.20
N HIS A 218 12.00 -23.73 -10.39
CA HIS A 218 13.42 -23.57 -10.70
C HIS A 218 14.01 -22.35 -9.97
N SER A 219 13.33 -21.20 -10.00
CA SER A 219 13.77 -19.97 -9.35
C SER A 219 13.63 -20.03 -7.82
N LYS A 220 12.77 -20.92 -7.29
CA LYS A 220 12.32 -20.95 -5.90
C LYS A 220 11.70 -19.63 -5.45
N GLU A 221 11.03 -18.96 -6.35
CA GLU A 221 10.26 -17.76 -6.09
C GLU A 221 9.03 -17.71 -7.00
N VAL A 222 7.90 -17.24 -6.46
CA VAL A 222 6.70 -16.97 -7.24
C VAL A 222 6.60 -15.48 -7.55
N ARG A 223 6.30 -15.18 -8.81
CA ARG A 223 6.09 -13.83 -9.33
C ARG A 223 4.65 -13.70 -9.82
N PHE A 224 4.08 -12.52 -9.64
CA PHE A 224 2.80 -12.19 -10.23
C PHE A 224 3.02 -11.81 -11.69
N ASP A 225 3.02 -12.81 -12.56
CA ASP A 225 3.13 -12.62 -14.00
C ASP A 225 1.71 -12.48 -14.60
N SER A 226 1.51 -11.54 -15.52
CA SER A 226 0.30 -11.48 -16.34
C SER A 226 0.61 -11.88 -17.78
N VAL A 227 -0.14 -12.85 -18.30
CA VAL A 227 -0.08 -13.25 -19.72
C VAL A 227 -0.39 -12.04 -20.63
N GLU A 228 -1.27 -11.14 -20.20
CA GLU A 228 -1.65 -9.94 -20.96
C GLU A 228 -0.50 -8.93 -21.08
N GLN A 229 0.37 -8.87 -20.07
CA GLN A 229 1.59 -8.05 -20.10
C GLN A 229 2.65 -8.65 -21.02
N MET A 230 2.76 -9.99 -21.07
CA MET A 230 3.64 -10.67 -22.04
C MET A 230 3.26 -10.38 -23.49
N TYR A 231 1.98 -10.11 -23.77
CA TYR A 231 1.50 -9.73 -25.10
C TYR A 231 1.48 -8.22 -25.37
N SER A 232 1.92 -7.37 -24.43
CA SER A 232 1.86 -5.89 -24.56
C SER A 232 0.46 -5.35 -24.94
N LEU A 233 -0.61 -6.09 -24.64
CA LEU A 233 -1.98 -5.72 -25.05
C LEU A 233 -2.59 -4.64 -24.15
N VAL A 234 -1.95 -4.35 -23.00
CA VAL A 234 -2.43 -3.36 -22.03
C VAL A 234 -1.24 -2.53 -21.53
N THR A 235 -1.17 -1.26 -21.93
CA THR A 235 -0.18 -0.26 -21.45
C THR A 235 -0.67 0.45 -20.19
N THR A 236 -1.17 -0.30 -19.21
CA THR A 236 -1.45 0.25 -17.88
C THR A 236 -0.19 0.22 -17.03
N VAL A 237 -0.03 1.20 -16.15
CA VAL A 237 1.00 1.17 -15.10
C VAL A 237 0.82 -0.12 -14.30
N SER A 238 1.70 -1.09 -14.51
CA SER A 238 1.65 -2.35 -13.77
C SER A 238 2.31 -2.16 -12.41
N LEU A 239 1.69 -2.71 -11.37
CA LEU A 239 2.42 -3.02 -10.15
C LEU A 239 3.39 -4.16 -10.44
N GLU A 240 4.60 -4.06 -9.90
CA GLU A 240 5.60 -5.13 -9.91
C GLU A 240 5.87 -5.54 -8.45
N PRO A 241 5.06 -6.46 -7.88
CA PRO A 241 5.29 -6.93 -6.52
C PRO A 241 6.64 -7.64 -6.40
N GLU A 242 7.29 -7.51 -5.24
CA GLU A 242 8.52 -8.26 -4.95
C GLU A 242 8.24 -9.78 -5.06
N PRO A 243 9.13 -10.56 -5.69
CA PRO A 243 9.00 -12.02 -5.74
C PRO A 243 8.91 -12.64 -4.34
N ILE A 244 8.06 -13.65 -4.19
CA ILE A 244 7.85 -14.33 -2.91
C ILE A 244 8.67 -15.62 -2.90
N PRO A 245 9.58 -15.82 -1.94
CA PRO A 245 10.32 -17.07 -1.80
C PRO A 245 9.40 -18.28 -1.69
N LEU A 246 9.73 -19.35 -2.41
CA LEU A 246 8.91 -20.54 -2.55
C LEU A 246 9.57 -21.74 -1.86
N ASP A 247 8.82 -22.35 -0.93
CA ASP A 247 9.10 -23.63 -0.31
C ASP A 247 7.89 -24.55 -0.53
N LEU A 248 7.85 -25.24 -1.67
CA LEU A 248 6.67 -25.98 -2.10
C LEU A 248 7.03 -27.36 -2.63
N LYS A 249 6.25 -28.37 -2.23
CA LYS A 249 6.27 -29.71 -2.82
C LYS A 249 5.09 -29.88 -3.77
N VAL A 250 5.37 -30.24 -5.02
CA VAL A 250 4.33 -30.43 -6.04
C VAL A 250 4.10 -31.92 -6.29
N ILE A 251 2.84 -32.33 -6.31
CA ILE A 251 2.39 -33.69 -6.65
C ILE A 251 1.56 -33.57 -7.93
N LEU A 252 2.03 -34.20 -8.99
CA LEU A 252 1.29 -34.29 -10.25
C LEU A 252 0.52 -35.61 -10.30
N LEU A 253 -0.78 -35.52 -10.56
CA LEU A 253 -1.64 -36.66 -10.82
C LEU A 253 -1.81 -36.79 -12.34
N GLY A 254 -1.56 -37.98 -12.87
CA GLY A 254 -1.66 -38.24 -14.29
C GLY A 254 -1.55 -39.73 -14.59
N ASN A 255 -1.90 -40.11 -15.81
CA ASN A 255 -1.75 -41.49 -16.25
C ASN A 255 -0.28 -41.81 -16.59
N ARG A 256 0.03 -43.11 -16.67
CA ARG A 256 1.37 -43.61 -16.98
C ARG A 256 1.90 -43.13 -18.33
N HIS A 257 1.03 -42.98 -19.33
CA HIS A 257 1.44 -42.57 -20.67
C HIS A 257 1.95 -41.12 -20.67
N LEU A 258 1.20 -40.21 -20.04
CA LEU A 258 1.55 -38.80 -19.92
C LEU A 258 2.88 -38.59 -19.18
N TYR A 259 3.16 -39.41 -18.16
CA TYR A 259 4.46 -39.38 -17.48
C TYR A 259 5.62 -39.62 -18.45
N TYR A 260 5.54 -40.64 -19.30
CA TYR A 260 6.60 -40.94 -20.25
C TYR A 260 6.72 -39.88 -21.35
N GLU A 261 5.60 -39.33 -21.82
CA GLU A 261 5.63 -38.22 -22.79
C GLU A 261 6.36 -37.00 -22.22
N LEU A 262 6.05 -36.61 -20.99
CA LEU A 262 6.75 -35.51 -20.30
C LEU A 262 8.23 -35.82 -20.07
N TYR A 263 8.55 -37.06 -19.67
CA TYR A 263 9.93 -37.46 -19.43
C TYR A 263 10.80 -37.45 -20.71
N GLU A 264 10.23 -37.83 -21.85
CA GLU A 264 10.95 -37.86 -23.13
C GLU A 264 11.03 -36.49 -23.81
N HIS A 265 9.98 -35.66 -23.69
CA HIS A 265 9.87 -34.41 -24.44
C HIS A 265 10.22 -33.15 -23.64
N ASP A 266 10.21 -33.19 -22.30
CA ASP A 266 10.57 -32.05 -21.44
C ASP A 266 11.78 -32.39 -20.55
N PRO A 267 13.00 -31.95 -20.90
CA PRO A 267 14.20 -32.22 -20.09
C PRO A 267 14.12 -31.69 -18.66
N GLU A 268 13.39 -30.58 -18.43
CA GLU A 268 13.24 -29.97 -17.11
C GLU A 268 12.32 -30.81 -16.21
N PHE A 269 11.41 -31.59 -16.80
CA PHE A 269 10.51 -32.46 -16.06
C PHE A 269 11.26 -33.47 -15.20
N ALA A 270 12.27 -34.14 -15.76
CA ALA A 270 13.08 -35.13 -15.03
C ALA A 270 13.92 -34.49 -13.91
N GLU A 271 14.30 -33.22 -14.06
CA GLU A 271 15.04 -32.47 -13.04
C GLU A 271 14.14 -32.04 -11.87
N LEU A 272 12.91 -31.63 -12.16
CA LEU A 272 11.94 -31.14 -11.18
C LEU A 272 11.20 -32.28 -10.47
N PHE A 273 10.81 -33.34 -11.20
CA PHE A 273 9.96 -34.43 -10.71
C PHE A 273 10.73 -35.76 -10.63
N LYS A 274 11.56 -35.87 -9.59
CA LYS A 274 12.50 -37.00 -9.41
C LYS A 274 11.88 -38.28 -8.86
N VAL A 275 10.72 -38.18 -8.21
CA VAL A 275 10.09 -39.28 -7.49
C VAL A 275 8.81 -39.68 -8.21
N VAL A 276 8.70 -40.96 -8.55
CA VAL A 276 7.50 -41.55 -9.15
C VAL A 276 6.87 -42.46 -8.12
N ALA A 277 5.57 -42.26 -7.88
CA ALA A 277 4.74 -43.16 -7.10
C ALA A 277 3.73 -43.81 -8.06
N ASP A 278 4.00 -45.05 -8.44
CA ASP A 278 3.11 -45.85 -9.28
C ASP A 278 2.12 -46.59 -8.38
N PHE A 279 0.82 -46.40 -8.64
CA PHE A 279 -0.23 -47.12 -7.95
C PHE A 279 -0.77 -48.16 -8.94
N GLU A 280 -0.43 -49.42 -8.72
CA GLU A 280 -1.08 -50.52 -9.45
C GLU A 280 -2.58 -50.50 -9.14
N ASP A 281 -3.40 -50.71 -10.18
CA ASP A 281 -4.84 -50.85 -10.03
C ASP A 281 -5.16 -51.92 -8.98
N LEU A 282 -5.59 -51.49 -7.79
CA LEU A 282 -6.07 -52.35 -6.70
C LEU A 282 -7.43 -52.99 -7.04
N GLN A 283 -7.65 -53.38 -8.30
CA GLN A 283 -8.75 -54.25 -8.70
C GLN A 283 -8.28 -55.70 -8.82
N ARG A 284 -7.99 -56.31 -7.67
CA ARG A 284 -8.37 -57.69 -7.27
C ARG A 284 -7.76 -58.06 -5.91
N LEU A 285 -8.25 -57.42 -4.85
CA LEU A 285 -8.34 -58.12 -3.56
C LEU A 285 -9.82 -58.40 -3.31
N HIS A 286 -10.29 -59.51 -3.89
CA HIS A 286 -11.48 -60.16 -3.36
C HIS A 286 -11.16 -60.64 -1.94
N GLU A 287 -11.91 -60.11 -0.98
CA GLU A 287 -12.26 -60.66 0.34
C GLU A 287 -11.18 -61.51 1.04
N GLY A 288 -10.43 -60.91 1.99
CA GLY A 288 -9.70 -61.74 2.95
C GLY A 288 -8.79 -61.05 3.94
N GLU A 289 -8.19 -59.90 3.61
CA GLU A 289 -7.13 -59.35 4.46
C GLU A 289 -7.43 -57.90 4.84
N ARG A 290 -7.80 -57.71 6.11
CA ARG A 290 -7.72 -56.42 6.81
C ARG A 290 -6.23 -56.05 6.92
N GLY A 291 -5.66 -55.60 5.81
CA GLY A 291 -4.31 -55.06 5.68
C GLY A 291 -4.24 -53.70 6.35
N ARG A 292 -3.71 -53.72 7.57
CA ARG A 292 -3.27 -52.60 8.40
C ARG A 292 -2.55 -51.54 7.53
N LEU A 293 -3.12 -50.35 7.38
CA LEU A 293 -2.42 -49.19 6.84
C LEU A 293 -1.25 -48.87 7.77
N VAL A 294 -0.02 -49.13 7.30
CA VAL A 294 1.21 -48.70 7.97
C VAL A 294 1.58 -47.35 7.35
N PRO A 295 1.61 -46.24 8.11
CA PRO A 295 2.05 -44.97 7.57
C PRO A 295 3.56 -45.02 7.32
N PHE A 296 3.98 -44.67 6.10
CA PHE A 296 5.39 -44.48 5.75
C PHE A 296 5.85 -43.10 6.24
N ASN A 297 6.72 -43.10 7.24
CA ASN A 297 7.51 -41.95 7.65
C ASN A 297 8.65 -41.76 6.63
N LEU A 298 8.77 -40.57 6.03
CA LEU A 298 10.01 -40.15 5.38
C LEU A 298 10.84 -39.38 6.40
N GLU A 299 11.84 -40.06 6.97
CA GLU A 299 12.88 -39.44 7.79
C GLU A 299 13.67 -38.44 6.94
N GLY A 300 13.61 -37.18 7.33
CA GLY A 300 14.49 -36.11 6.92
C GLY A 300 14.81 -35.27 8.14
N ASP A 301 15.89 -35.62 8.82
CA ASP A 301 16.63 -34.92 9.88
C ASP A 301 16.03 -33.57 10.36
N HIS A 302 15.02 -33.64 11.22
CA HIS A 302 14.56 -32.50 12.00
C HIS A 302 15.45 -32.35 13.23
N ARG A 303 16.33 -31.34 13.23
CA ARG A 303 16.86 -30.80 14.48
C ARG A 303 15.68 -30.25 15.31
N PRO A 304 15.52 -30.64 16.59
CA PRO A 304 14.47 -30.08 17.42
C PRO A 304 14.79 -28.61 17.71
N ALA A 305 13.94 -27.70 17.24
CA ALA A 305 13.91 -26.35 17.76
C ALA A 305 13.45 -26.42 19.21
N ALA A 306 14.37 -26.15 20.13
CA ALA A 306 14.10 -26.08 21.55
C ALA A 306 12.98 -25.06 21.82
N SER A 307 11.88 -25.57 22.36
CA SER A 307 10.85 -24.81 23.03
C SER A 307 11.40 -24.23 24.32
N HIS A 308 11.80 -22.95 24.27
CA HIS A 308 11.86 -22.12 25.48
C HIS A 308 10.74 -21.08 25.43
N LEU A 309 9.62 -21.46 26.03
CA LEU A 309 8.77 -20.52 26.78
C LEU A 309 9.58 -19.98 27.96
N PRO A 310 9.38 -18.70 28.28
CA PRO A 310 8.85 -18.33 29.59
C PRO A 310 7.58 -17.49 29.36
N LEU A 311 6.40 -17.82 29.90
CA LEU A 311 5.98 -17.59 31.28
C LEU A 311 6.65 -16.36 31.91
N GLY A 312 6.01 -15.20 31.75
CA GLY A 312 6.38 -13.91 32.32
C GLY A 312 5.94 -12.76 31.45
#